data_AF-A0A510US91-F1
#
_entry.id   AF-A0A510US91-F1
#
_cell.length_a   1.000
_cell.length_b   1.000
_cell.length_c   1.000
_cell.angle_alpha   90.00
_cell.angle_beta   90.00
_cell.angle_gamma   90.00
#
_symmetry.space_group_name_H-M   'P 1'
#
loop_
_entity.id
_entity.type
_entity.pdbx_description
1 polymer ?
#
loop_
_entity_poly.entity_id
_entity_poly.type
_entity_poly.pdbx_seq_one_letter_code
_entity_poly.pdbx_strand_id
1 'polypeptide(L)' 'MSTGAQPAERRPVPWRLVLGVVVLAAALVLIFQNADEYTVHLFWATVTMPLWVLLAITFVLGLVVGWMLKTRRARRKG' A
#
# COMPACT_ATOMS: atom_id res chain seq x y z
N MET A 1 22.44 -32.68 35.36
CA MET A 1 21.50 -31.54 35.24
C MET A 1 21.75 -30.89 33.89
N SER A 2 20.97 -31.26 32.87
CA SER A 2 21.08 -30.66 31.52
C SER A 2 19.86 -29.77 31.31
N THR A 3 20.05 -28.46 31.42
CA THR A 3 19.01 -27.47 31.16
C THR A 3 18.77 -27.41 29.66
N GLY A 4 17.65 -27.97 29.22
CA GLY A 4 17.20 -27.85 27.83
C GLY A 4 16.91 -26.39 27.50
N ALA A 5 17.66 -25.83 26.55
CA ALA A 5 17.33 -24.53 25.98
C ALA A 5 15.98 -24.68 25.24
N GLN A 6 14.93 -24.02 25.75
CA GLN A 6 13.65 -23.98 25.06
C GLN A 6 13.83 -23.25 23.72
N PRO A 7 13.40 -23.84 22.59
CA PRO A 7 13.49 -23.18 21.29
C PRO A 7 12.55 -21.96 21.31
N ALA A 8 13.11 -20.78 21.06
CA ALA A 8 12.34 -19.54 21.00
C ALA A 8 11.23 -19.67 19.94
N GLU A 9 9.98 -19.64 20.39
CA GLU A 9 8.79 -19.74 19.55
C GLU A 9 8.76 -18.56 18.57
N ARG A 10 9.00 -18.84 17.28
CA ARG A 10 8.96 -17.81 16.23
C ARG A 10 7.51 -17.41 15.99
N ARG A 11 7.09 -16.29 16.56
CA ARG A 11 5.78 -15.69 16.26
C ARG A 11 5.73 -15.32 14.77
N PRO A 12 4.75 -15.82 14.01
CA PRO A 12 4.63 -15.50 12.60
C PRO A 12 4.34 -14.01 12.44
N VAL A 13 5.08 -13.35 11.54
CA VAL A 13 4.85 -11.95 11.19
C VAL A 13 3.44 -11.82 10.59
N PRO A 14 2.61 -10.89 11.09
CA PRO A 14 1.26 -10.73 10.58
C PRO A 14 1.31 -10.27 9.12
N TRP A 15 0.66 -11.01 8.22
CA TRP A 15 0.71 -10.77 6.78
C TRP A 15 0.34 -9.32 6.38
N ARG A 16 -0.50 -8.66 7.18
CA ARG A 16 -0.92 -7.27 6.99
C ARG A 16 0.23 -6.28 7.18
N LEU A 17 1.14 -6.56 8.10
CA LEU A 17 2.35 -5.77 8.32
C LEU A 17 3.28 -5.91 7.12
N VAL A 18 3.49 -7.14 6.64
CA VAL A 18 4.28 -7.42 5.44
C VAL A 18 3.72 -6.68 4.23
N LEU A 19 2.40 -6.75 4.02
CA LEU A 19 1.73 -6.01 2.95
C LEU A 19 1.96 -4.49 3.07
N GLY A 20 1.79 -3.93 4.26
CA GLY A 20 2.00 -2.49 4.51
C GLY A 20 3.42 -2.05 4.20
N VAL A 21 4.42 -2.84 4.61
CA VAL A 21 5.84 -2.57 4.33
C VAL A 21 6.15 -2.65 2.84
N VAL A 22 5.61 -3.66 2.14
CA VAL A 22 5.80 -3.81 0.68
C VAL A 22 5.18 -2.64 -0.08
N VAL A 23 3.98 -2.21 0.30
CA VAL A 23 3.31 -1.04 -0.29
C VAL A 23 4.13 0.22 -0.06
N LEU A 24 4.63 0.45 1.16
CA LEU A 24 5.44 1.62 1.48
C LEU A 24 6.75 1.64 0.67
N ALA A 25 7.44 0.51 0.60
CA ALA A 25 8.67 0.37 -0.19
C ALA A 25 8.41 0.65 -1.68
N ALA A 26 7.33 0.11 -2.24
CA ALA A 26 6.95 0.37 -3.62
C ALA A 26 6.63 1.86 -3.86
N ALA A 27 5.93 2.52 -2.93
CA ALA A 27 5.64 3.95 -3.02
C ALA A 27 6.93 4.79 -3.01
N LEU A 28 7.89 4.47 -2.13
CA LEU A 28 9.19 5.16 -2.09
C LEU A 28 9.97 4.95 -3.38
N VAL A 29 10.01 3.73 -3.91
CA VAL A 29 10.66 3.43 -5.20
C VAL A 29 10.02 4.23 -6.33
N LEU A 30 8.68 4.31 -6.38
CA LEU A 30 7.99 5.11 -7.38
C LEU A 30 8.33 6.60 -7.28
N ILE A 31 8.37 7.15 -6.06
CA ILE A 31 8.75 8.56 -5.80
C ILE A 31 10.18 8.83 -6.29
N PHE A 32 11.14 7.99 -5.89
CA PHE A 32 12.55 8.21 -6.23
C PHE A 32 12.87 7.93 -7.70
N GLN A 33 12.22 6.94 -8.32
CA GLN A 33 12.47 6.62 -9.74
C GLN A 33 11.73 7.54 -10.71
N ASN A 34 10.60 8.15 -10.30
CA ASN A 34 9.76 8.95 -11.20
C ASN A 34 9.71 10.42 -10.76
N ALA A 35 10.82 10.93 -10.20
CA ALA A 35 10.97 12.34 -9.84
C ALA A 35 11.05 13.26 -11.08
N ASP A 36 11.25 12.69 -12.27
CA ASP A 36 11.20 13.42 -13.53
C ASP A 36 9.76 13.91 -13.81
N GLU A 37 9.62 15.16 -14.22
CA GLU A 37 8.33 15.78 -14.51
C GLU A 37 7.80 15.30 -15.86
N TYR A 38 6.61 14.68 -15.88
CA TYR A 38 5.95 14.23 -17.11
C TYR A 38 4.66 15.00 -17.36
N THR A 39 4.40 15.31 -18.61
CA THR A 39 3.15 15.93 -19.06
C THR A 39 2.06 14.87 -19.18
N VAL A 40 1.01 14.95 -18.37
CA VAL A 40 -0.11 14.00 -18.39
C VAL A 40 -1.33 14.67 -19.01
N HIS A 41 -1.95 13.99 -19.99
CA HIS A 41 -3.21 14.42 -20.60
C HIS A 41 -4.38 13.69 -19.95
N LEU A 42 -5.15 14.40 -19.13
CA LEU A 42 -6.46 13.98 -18.66
C LEU A 42 -7.53 14.39 -19.68
N PHE A 43 -8.72 13.77 -19.61
CA PHE A 43 -9.84 13.96 -20.55
C PHE A 43 -10.16 15.42 -20.92
N TRP A 44 -9.94 16.36 -20.00
CA TRP A 44 -10.21 17.80 -20.21
C TRP A 44 -9.04 18.71 -19.81
N ALA A 45 -7.93 18.16 -19.30
CA ALA A 45 -6.88 18.94 -18.66
C ALA A 45 -5.51 18.33 -18.94
N THR A 46 -4.52 19.19 -19.24
CA THR A 46 -3.11 18.76 -19.32
C THR A 46 -2.41 19.28 -18.08
N VAL A 47 -1.86 18.37 -17.29
CA VAL A 47 -1.18 18.72 -16.04
C VAL A 47 0.21 18.12 -16.06
N THR A 48 1.22 18.96 -15.86
CA THR A 48 2.59 18.52 -15.64
C THR A 48 2.71 18.11 -14.18
N MET A 49 2.93 16.83 -13.94
CA MET A 49 3.15 16.32 -12.60
C MET A 49 4.11 15.14 -12.64
N PRO A 50 4.89 14.91 -11.58
CA PRO A 50 5.64 13.69 -11.44
C PRO A 50 4.69 12.48 -11.47
N LEU A 51 5.04 11.42 -12.19
CA LEU A 51 4.15 10.25 -12.36
C LEU A 51 3.79 9.59 -11.02
N TRP A 52 4.67 9.67 -10.03
CA TRP A 52 4.41 9.13 -8.70
C TRP A 52 3.19 9.76 -8.02
N VAL A 53 2.88 11.03 -8.31
CA VAL A 53 1.71 11.73 -7.76
C VAL A 53 0.43 11.08 -8.28
N LEU A 54 0.37 10.79 -9.57
CA LEU A 54 -0.77 10.14 -10.21
C LEU A 54 -0.98 8.71 -9.67
N LEU A 55 0.12 7.96 -9.50
CA LEU A 55 0.09 6.62 -8.91
C LEU A 55 -0.35 6.64 -7.45
N ALA A 56 0.11 7.61 -6.66
CA ALA A 56 -0.31 7.79 -5.27
C ALA A 56 -1.81 8.11 -5.16
N ILE A 57 -2.34 9.01 -6.00
CA ILE A 57 -3.78 9.32 -6.04
C ILE A 57 -4.59 8.07 -6.37
N THR A 58 -4.18 7.33 -7.41
CA THR A 58 -4.89 6.12 -7.85
C THR A 58 -4.87 5.04 -6.77
N PHE A 59 -3.73 4.88 -6.08
CA PHE A 59 -3.59 3.95 -4.97
C PHE A 59 -4.51 4.31 -3.80
N VAL A 60 -4.54 5.59 -3.39
CA VAL A 60 -5.43 6.07 -2.33
C VAL A 60 -6.90 5.83 -2.69
N LEU A 61 -7.29 6.11 -3.94
CA LEU A 61 -8.65 5.81 -4.42
C LEU A 61 -8.99 4.31 -4.30
N GLY A 62 -8.07 3.44 -4.71
CA GLY A 62 -8.23 1.99 -4.56
C GLY A 62 -8.40 1.55 -3.10
N LEU A 63 -7.61 2.12 -2.17
CA LEU A 63 -7.75 1.86 -0.74
C LEU A 63 -9.11 2.32 -0.19
N VAL A 64 -9.56 3.52 -0.58
CA VAL A 64 -10.86 4.06 -0.16
C VAL A 64 -11.99 3.15 -0.66
N VAL A 65 -11.96 2.74 -1.93
CA VAL A 65 -12.95 1.82 -2.50
C VAL A 65 -12.93 0.48 -1.75
N GLY A 66 -11.75 -0.11 -1.55
CA GLY A 66 -11.61 -1.38 -0.82
C GLY A 66 -12.15 -1.29 0.62
N TRP A 67 -11.89 -0.18 1.32
CA TRP A 67 -12.42 0.07 2.65
C TRP A 67 -13.95 0.23 2.65
N MET A 68 -14.51 0.96 1.69
CA MET A 68 -15.96 1.13 1.54
C MET A 68 -16.68 -0.19 1.26
N LEU A 69 -16.07 -1.06 0.43
CA LEU A 69 -16.60 -2.39 0.15
C LEU A 69 -16.54 -3.31 1.37
N LYS A 70 -15.42 -3.27 2.13
CA LYS A 70 -15.27 -4.03 3.38
C LYS A 70 -16.29 -3.61 4.43
N THR A 71 -16.47 -2.31 4.64
CA THR A 71 -17.43 -1.77 5.62
C THR A 71 -18.88 -2.11 5.23
N ARG A 72 -19.21 -2.06 3.93
CA ARG A 72 -20.53 -2.48 3.43
C ARG A 72 -20.81 -3.97 3.65
N ARG A 73 -19.81 -4.84 3.49
CA ARG A 73 -19.95 -6.29 3.73
C ARG A 73 -20.13 -6.62 5.23
N ALA A 74 -19.46 -5.89 6.11
CA ALA A 74 -19.61 -6.05 7.56
C ALA A 74 -21.04 -5.71 8.04
N ARG A 75 -21.64 -4.66 7.46
CA ARG A 75 -23.01 -4.23 7.81
C ARG A 75 -24.14 -5.13 7.30
N ARG A 76 -23.88 -6.06 6.35
CA ARG A 76 -24.90 -7.02 5.86
C ARG A 76 -24.92 -8.35 6.64
N LYS A 77 -23.93 -8.58 7.51
CA LYS A 77 -23.78 -9.83 8.28
C LYS A 77 -24.14 -9.68 9.77
N GLY A 78 -24.46 -8.48 10.22
CA GLY A 78 -25.07 -8.20 11.53
C GLY A 78 -26.47 -7.65 11.33
#